data_AF-A0A2V0PLQ3-F1
#
_entry.id   AF-A0A2V0PLQ3-F1
#
_cell.length_a   1.000
_cell.length_b   1.000
_cell.length_c   1.000
_cell.angle_alpha   90.00
_cell.angle_beta   90.00
_cell.angle_gamma   90.00
#
_symmetry.space_group_name_H-M   'P 1'
#
loop_
_entity.id
_entity.type
_entity.pdbx_description
1 polymer ?
#
loop_
_entity_poly.entity_id
_entity_poly.type
_entity_poly.pdbx_seq_one_letter_code
_entity_poly.pdbx_strand_id
1 'polypeptide(L)'
;MKAIERARGGWGQSAAAGVTRWLPAAAASSVVLLSGFSADEVQLLREHVDEILWPPPVQLLRADARLLGTPVGELQQPAAAARASSGSGGDGSGDGDDEAAWMHGRIVYFLGGPAAQQAARLNSAMVEGLGLAPAIVAAAQEGHAALPLGDALARVREAHARHWELVRPVATRLADGSAPPPLPEPPVVAMNVSIDRGVVPTSRGGLRVDESSAVVIDGLLTEDERAQLLAWLTAPAHPPAQPPPADKWERACVDRAGDAATWGLRDAALRELREAPVAAAVALQARLAALYPEFVVAHMPAEALLEDDDGQPLSTHVANAVTYGDPCAWHVDADPSHLPPGAPYIEHAGYHYNREPGRPLFVTVLAYLNEEWPEEWHAETLFADPETGTGVFVQPRPGRVVIMDQDMPHRISSPARDAEGPRYSLVWKLLLWPRQRGGGAPAALDGGGGCDEGGAAAGEPAVSGIARPEWGPPQRIGSAAPGGGRVAVAFPPAAAASGGGGPLE
;
A
#
# COMPACT_ATOMS: atom_id res chain seq x y z
N MET A 1 9.12 22.70 16.15
CA MET A 1 8.58 23.10 17.47
C MET A 1 7.06 23.08 17.56
N LYS A 2 6.29 23.69 16.63
CA LYS A 2 4.80 23.57 16.60
C LYS A 2 4.26 22.17 16.23
N ALA A 3 5.10 21.27 15.71
CA ALA A 3 4.76 19.87 15.42
C ALA A 3 4.92 18.93 16.63
N ILE A 4 5.77 19.28 17.61
CA ILE A 4 5.95 18.49 18.85
C ILE A 4 4.68 18.53 19.73
N GLU A 5 3.86 19.57 19.60
CA GLU A 5 2.55 19.65 20.27
C GLU A 5 1.47 18.77 19.60
N ARG A 6 1.62 18.38 18.32
CA ARG A 6 0.70 17.40 17.69
C ARG A 6 1.05 15.96 18.05
N ALA A 7 2.32 15.60 18.11
CA ALA A 7 2.76 14.25 18.50
C ALA A 7 2.48 13.93 19.99
N ARG A 8 2.59 14.92 20.89
CA ARG A 8 2.16 14.77 22.30
C ARG A 8 0.64 14.80 22.49
N GLY A 9 -0.12 15.30 21.51
CA GLY A 9 -1.59 15.37 21.54
C GLY A 9 -2.32 14.22 20.84
N GLY A 10 -1.67 13.53 19.90
CA GLY A 10 -2.30 12.56 18.99
C GLY A 10 -2.74 11.25 19.63
N TRP A 11 -1.91 10.67 20.49
CA TRP A 11 -2.27 9.47 21.27
C TRP A 11 -2.94 9.78 22.61
N GLY A 12 -3.09 11.07 22.96
CA GLY A 12 -3.59 11.51 24.26
C GLY A 12 -4.94 12.24 24.25
N GLN A 13 -5.41 12.82 23.14
CA GLN A 13 -6.58 13.72 23.20
C GLN A 13 -7.61 13.65 22.04
N SER A 14 -7.35 13.01 20.90
CA SER A 14 -8.36 12.99 19.82
C SER A 14 -9.46 11.91 19.97
N ALA A 15 -9.36 11.05 20.98
CA ALA A 15 -10.46 10.19 21.46
C ALA A 15 -11.08 10.70 22.78
N ALA A 16 -10.71 11.90 23.24
CA ALA A 16 -11.06 12.41 24.58
C ALA A 16 -12.01 13.63 24.58
N ALA A 17 -12.77 13.87 23.51
CA ALA A 17 -13.83 14.89 23.47
C ALA A 17 -15.27 14.32 23.49
N GLY A 18 -15.40 13.02 23.79
CA GLY A 18 -16.57 12.47 24.47
C GLY A 18 -16.09 11.97 25.82
N VAL A 19 -16.81 12.23 26.91
CA VAL A 19 -16.47 11.65 28.22
C VAL A 19 -16.67 10.13 28.12
N THR A 20 -15.64 9.41 27.66
CA THR A 20 -15.64 7.95 27.57
C THR A 20 -15.43 7.43 28.97
N ARG A 21 -16.53 6.99 29.60
CA ARG A 21 -16.51 6.40 30.93
C ARG A 21 -15.91 5.00 30.80
N TRP A 22 -14.62 4.87 31.04
CA TRP A 22 -13.98 3.56 31.22
C TRP A 22 -14.72 2.81 32.33
N LEU A 23 -15.07 1.54 32.10
CA LEU A 23 -15.70 0.70 33.11
C LEU A 23 -14.78 0.64 34.35
N PRO A 24 -15.29 0.89 35.57
CA PRO A 24 -14.46 0.89 36.77
C PRO A 24 -13.90 -0.51 37.03
N ALA A 25 -12.57 -0.59 37.17
CA ALA A 25 -11.82 -1.82 37.36
C ALA A 25 -11.97 -2.33 38.81
N ALA A 26 -12.51 -3.55 38.97
CA ALA A 26 -12.05 -4.44 40.02
C ALA A 26 -10.71 -5.05 39.54
N ALA A 27 -9.77 -5.31 40.47
CA ALA A 27 -8.38 -5.74 40.24
C ALA A 27 -8.25 -7.11 39.53
N ALA A 28 -8.65 -7.18 38.26
CA ALA A 28 -8.64 -8.36 37.43
C ALA A 28 -7.50 -8.27 36.41
N SER A 29 -6.78 -9.38 36.23
CA SER A 29 -5.78 -9.61 35.19
C SER A 29 -6.20 -9.03 33.83
N SER A 30 -5.28 -8.38 33.13
CA SER A 30 -5.52 -7.90 31.77
C SER A 30 -5.45 -9.06 30.79
N VAL A 31 -6.49 -9.20 29.95
CA VAL A 31 -6.49 -10.14 28.81
C VAL A 31 -6.13 -9.38 27.54
N VAL A 32 -5.17 -9.91 26.79
CA VAL A 32 -4.73 -9.36 25.50
C VAL A 32 -4.91 -10.44 24.44
N LEU A 33 -5.63 -10.08 23.38
CA LEU A 33 -5.87 -10.93 22.23
C LEU A 33 -4.90 -10.58 21.09
N LEU A 34 -4.35 -11.59 20.46
CA LEU A 34 -3.39 -11.49 19.36
C LEU A 34 -4.02 -12.10 18.10
N SER A 35 -4.45 -11.24 17.17
CA SER A 35 -4.97 -11.65 15.86
C SER A 35 -3.88 -11.55 14.79
N GLY A 36 -3.80 -12.52 13.88
CA GLY A 36 -2.83 -12.51 12.77
C GLY A 36 -1.39 -12.85 13.16
N PHE A 37 -1.18 -13.44 14.35
CA PHE A 37 0.13 -13.93 14.81
C PHE A 37 0.24 -15.44 14.63
N SER A 38 1.42 -15.93 14.27
CA SER A 38 1.75 -17.36 14.28
C SER A 38 1.88 -17.90 15.71
N ALA A 39 1.85 -19.22 15.87
CA ALA A 39 2.01 -19.86 17.17
C ALA A 39 3.36 -19.52 17.83
N ASP A 40 4.43 -19.50 17.04
CA ASP A 40 5.79 -19.19 17.51
C ASP A 40 5.90 -17.74 17.99
N GLU A 41 5.30 -16.79 17.28
CA GLU A 41 5.28 -15.39 17.69
C GLU A 41 4.47 -15.18 18.98
N VAL A 42 3.33 -15.86 19.12
CA VAL A 42 2.53 -15.82 20.35
C VAL A 42 3.32 -16.40 21.53
N GLN A 43 4.07 -17.48 21.31
CA GLN A 43 4.92 -18.07 22.34
C GLN A 43 6.07 -17.14 22.74
N LEU A 44 6.75 -16.54 21.76
CA LEU A 44 7.81 -15.55 22.01
C LEU A 44 7.28 -14.35 22.82
N LEU A 45 6.08 -13.86 22.49
CA LEU A 45 5.43 -12.79 23.25
C LEU A 45 5.12 -13.20 24.68
N ARG A 46 4.63 -14.44 24.90
CA ARG A 46 4.33 -14.94 26.26
C ARG A 46 5.56 -14.97 27.16
N GLU A 47 6.72 -15.26 26.61
CA GLU A 47 7.97 -15.31 27.36
C GLU A 47 8.41 -13.92 27.87
N HIS A 48 7.99 -12.84 27.20
CA HIS A 48 8.44 -11.48 27.49
C HIS A 48 7.32 -10.55 27.98
N VAL A 49 6.05 -10.93 27.87
CA VAL A 49 4.91 -10.01 28.10
C VAL A 49 4.87 -9.44 29.51
N ASP A 50 5.25 -10.20 30.53
CA ASP A 50 5.25 -9.73 31.92
C ASP A 50 6.41 -8.75 32.21
N GLU A 51 7.47 -8.78 31.40
CA GLU A 51 8.56 -7.78 31.45
C GLU A 51 8.17 -6.49 30.72
N ILE A 52 7.37 -6.63 29.66
CA ILE A 52 6.91 -5.54 28.80
C ILE A 52 5.72 -4.78 29.43
N LEU A 53 4.74 -5.51 30.00
CA LEU A 53 3.47 -4.96 30.50
C LEU A 53 3.34 -5.08 32.02
N TRP A 54 2.87 -4.00 32.65
CA TRP A 54 2.71 -3.90 34.12
C TRP A 54 1.35 -3.33 34.57
N PRO A 55 0.68 -3.83 35.62
CA PRO A 55 1.09 -4.91 36.50
C PRO A 55 0.72 -6.29 35.93
N PRO A 56 1.58 -7.30 36.13
CA PRO A 56 1.25 -8.69 35.87
C PRO A 56 0.20 -9.21 36.88
N PRO A 57 -0.51 -10.30 36.56
CA PRO A 57 -0.34 -11.13 35.37
C PRO A 57 -1.14 -10.63 34.14
N VAL A 58 -0.54 -10.72 32.95
CA VAL A 58 -1.22 -10.50 31.67
C VAL A 58 -1.48 -11.84 30.98
N GLN A 59 -2.73 -12.10 30.63
CA GLN A 59 -3.11 -13.30 29.88
C GLN A 59 -3.08 -13.01 28.37
N LEU A 60 -2.14 -13.64 27.64
CA LEU A 60 -2.09 -13.58 26.17
C LEU A 60 -2.88 -14.73 25.53
N LEU A 61 -3.84 -14.38 24.67
CA LEU A 61 -4.67 -15.32 23.92
C LEU A 61 -4.51 -15.08 22.42
N ARG A 62 -4.34 -16.14 21.64
CA ARG A 62 -4.39 -16.06 20.17
C ARG A 62 -5.85 -15.99 19.75
N ALA A 63 -6.21 -15.02 18.91
CA ALA A 63 -7.54 -14.91 18.33
C ALA A 63 -7.68 -15.89 17.17
N ASP A 64 -8.02 -17.14 17.48
CA ASP A 64 -8.32 -18.18 16.49
C ASP A 64 -9.80 -18.14 16.06
N ALA A 65 -10.15 -18.95 15.06
CA ALA A 65 -11.51 -19.06 14.52
C ALA A 65 -12.59 -19.34 15.59
N ARG A 66 -12.23 -20.00 16.69
CA ARG A 66 -13.15 -20.34 17.79
C ARG A 66 -13.50 -19.10 18.60
N LEU A 67 -12.53 -18.21 18.80
CA LEU A 67 -12.75 -16.95 19.53
C LEU A 67 -13.46 -15.91 18.68
N LEU A 68 -13.32 -15.91 17.36
CA LEU A 68 -13.89 -14.88 16.47
C LEU A 68 -15.42 -14.73 16.62
N GLY A 69 -16.14 -15.81 16.90
CA GLY A 69 -17.59 -15.79 17.13
C GLY A 69 -18.02 -15.42 18.55
N THR A 70 -17.08 -15.40 19.51
CA THR A 70 -17.39 -15.17 20.92
C THR A 70 -17.57 -13.66 21.18
N PRO A 71 -18.62 -13.23 21.91
CA PRO A 71 -18.79 -11.82 22.28
C PRO A 71 -17.60 -11.29 23.09
N VAL A 72 -17.12 -10.09 22.77
CA VAL A 72 -15.97 -9.46 23.45
C VAL A 72 -16.18 -9.37 24.97
N GLY A 73 -17.39 -9.09 25.44
CA GLY A 73 -17.72 -8.99 26.86
C GLY A 73 -17.61 -10.32 27.62
N GLU A 74 -17.77 -11.46 26.94
CA GLU A 74 -17.53 -12.77 27.54
C GLU A 74 -16.04 -13.04 27.71
N LEU A 75 -15.22 -12.62 26.73
CA LEU A 75 -13.77 -12.78 26.75
C LEU A 75 -13.09 -11.87 27.79
N GLN A 76 -13.77 -10.82 28.27
CA GLN A 76 -13.27 -9.97 29.36
C GLN A 76 -13.12 -10.73 30.69
N GLN A 77 -13.79 -11.87 30.85
CA GLN A 77 -13.64 -12.73 32.03
C GLN A 77 -12.51 -13.74 31.80
N PRO A 78 -11.37 -13.67 32.52
CA PRO A 78 -10.20 -14.52 32.26
C PRO A 78 -10.51 -16.02 32.28
N ALA A 79 -11.39 -16.44 33.19
CA ALA A 79 -11.83 -17.83 33.30
C ALA A 79 -12.69 -18.28 32.11
N ALA A 80 -13.52 -17.39 31.54
CA ALA A 80 -14.31 -17.70 30.36
C ALA A 80 -13.41 -17.75 29.12
N ALA A 81 -12.48 -16.81 29.00
CA ALA A 81 -11.51 -16.76 27.91
C ALA A 81 -10.59 -17.99 27.90
N ALA A 82 -10.12 -18.45 29.07
CA ALA A 82 -9.34 -19.67 29.21
C ALA A 82 -10.13 -20.94 28.83
N ARG A 83 -11.43 -20.98 29.12
CA ARG A 83 -12.30 -22.11 28.71
C ARG A 83 -12.55 -22.10 27.21
N ALA A 84 -12.78 -20.92 26.63
CA ALA A 84 -12.97 -20.77 25.20
C ALA A 84 -11.73 -21.20 24.40
N SER A 85 -10.53 -20.94 24.90
CA SER A 85 -9.27 -21.35 24.26
C SER A 85 -8.88 -22.82 24.49
N SER A 86 -9.31 -23.44 25.60
CA SER A 86 -8.92 -24.82 25.97
C SER A 86 -9.86 -25.92 25.46
N GLY A 87 -10.92 -25.58 24.73
CA GLY A 87 -11.82 -26.57 24.12
C GLY A 87 -11.05 -27.57 23.25
N SER A 88 -11.07 -28.84 23.62
CA SER A 88 -10.36 -29.95 22.96
C SER A 88 -10.99 -30.29 21.60
N GLY A 89 -10.75 -29.45 20.59
CA GLY A 89 -10.95 -29.80 19.18
C GLY A 89 -9.66 -30.42 18.67
N GLY A 90 -9.72 -31.69 18.26
CA GLY A 90 -8.57 -32.55 17.99
C GLY A 90 -7.56 -32.02 16.97
N ASP A 91 -6.40 -32.68 16.93
CA ASP A 91 -5.17 -32.41 16.15
C ASP A 91 -5.33 -32.32 14.62
N GLY A 92 -6.41 -31.74 14.12
CA GLY A 92 -6.52 -31.31 12.74
C GLY A 92 -5.54 -30.19 12.51
N SER A 93 -4.41 -30.51 11.90
CA SER A 93 -3.35 -29.61 11.42
C SER A 93 -3.85 -28.69 10.28
N GLY A 94 -5.01 -28.07 10.45
CA GLY A 94 -5.70 -27.34 9.40
C GLY A 94 -5.18 -25.93 9.28
N ASP A 95 -4.35 -25.69 8.26
CA ASP A 95 -3.94 -24.36 7.77
C ASP A 95 -5.14 -23.39 7.54
N GLY A 96 -6.38 -23.91 7.45
CA GLY A 96 -7.59 -23.13 7.24
C GLY A 96 -8.02 -22.23 8.42
N ASP A 97 -7.67 -22.58 9.66
CA ASP A 97 -8.06 -21.78 10.83
C ASP A 97 -7.20 -20.50 10.96
N ASP A 98 -5.98 -20.51 10.42
CA ASP A 98 -5.07 -19.36 10.40
C ASP A 98 -5.50 -18.33 9.35
N GLU A 99 -6.16 -18.75 8.27
CA GLU A 99 -6.58 -17.86 7.18
C GLU A 99 -7.60 -16.80 7.65
N ALA A 100 -8.57 -17.18 8.50
CA ALA A 100 -9.56 -16.25 9.02
C ALA A 100 -8.95 -15.16 9.94
N ALA A 101 -8.00 -15.52 10.80
CA ALA A 101 -7.33 -14.55 11.68
C ALA A 101 -6.42 -13.59 10.89
N TRP A 102 -5.79 -14.07 9.82
CA TRP A 102 -4.97 -13.25 8.91
C TRP A 102 -5.78 -12.25 8.09
N MET A 103 -7.04 -12.56 7.76
CA MET A 103 -7.93 -11.63 7.05
C MET A 103 -8.17 -10.32 7.82
N HIS A 104 -8.01 -10.35 9.15
CA HIS A 104 -8.11 -9.17 10.02
C HIS A 104 -6.75 -8.44 10.18
N GLY A 105 -5.64 -9.02 9.71
CA GLY A 105 -4.28 -8.54 9.92
C GLY A 105 -3.81 -8.66 11.37
N ARG A 106 -2.63 -8.10 11.64
CA ARG A 106 -1.97 -8.15 12.95
C ARG A 106 -2.63 -7.14 13.88
N ILE A 107 -3.34 -7.62 14.90
CA ILE A 107 -4.00 -6.76 15.89
C ILE A 107 -3.65 -7.27 17.29
N VAL A 108 -3.17 -6.35 18.12
CA VAL A 108 -3.05 -6.54 19.57
C VAL A 108 -4.24 -5.84 20.23
N TYR A 109 -5.16 -6.62 20.77
CA TYR A 109 -6.44 -6.14 21.25
C TYR A 109 -6.60 -6.34 22.76
N PHE A 110 -6.57 -5.24 23.51
CA PHE A 110 -6.69 -5.22 24.96
C PHE A 110 -8.16 -5.27 25.37
N LEU A 111 -8.58 -6.31 26.08
CA LEU A 111 -9.97 -6.45 26.53
C LEU A 111 -10.33 -5.57 27.74
N GLY A 112 -9.33 -4.95 28.39
CA GLY A 112 -9.51 -3.99 29.47
C GLY A 112 -8.31 -3.92 30.42
N GLY A 113 -8.45 -3.07 31.44
CA GLY A 113 -7.48 -2.91 32.53
C GLY A 113 -6.33 -1.93 32.24
N PRO A 114 -5.39 -1.76 33.20
CA PRO A 114 -4.29 -0.79 33.10
C PRO A 114 -3.32 -1.06 31.95
N ALA A 115 -3.22 -2.31 31.48
CA ALA A 115 -2.28 -2.73 30.44
C ALA A 115 -2.50 -1.99 29.10
N ALA A 116 -3.72 -1.56 28.79
CA ALA A 116 -4.00 -0.78 27.57
C ALA A 116 -3.23 0.55 27.53
N GLN A 117 -2.85 1.11 28.69
CA GLN A 117 -2.04 2.33 28.76
C GLN A 117 -0.58 2.11 28.33
N GLN A 118 -0.17 0.84 28.16
CA GLN A 118 1.17 0.44 27.73
C GLN A 118 1.20 -0.13 26.31
N ALA A 119 0.12 0.06 25.54
CA ALA A 119 0.01 -0.31 24.13
C ALA A 119 1.26 0.09 23.32
N ALA A 120 1.70 1.35 23.44
CA ALA A 120 2.89 1.86 22.75
C ALA A 120 4.17 1.11 23.16
N ARG A 121 4.34 0.82 24.46
CA ARG A 121 5.51 0.08 24.96
C ARG A 121 5.57 -1.34 24.41
N LEU A 122 4.41 -2.01 24.31
CA LEU A 122 4.34 -3.34 23.71
C LEU A 122 4.67 -3.30 22.22
N ASN A 123 4.16 -2.33 21.48
CA ASN A 123 4.46 -2.21 20.04
C ASN A 123 5.97 -1.99 19.81
N SER A 124 6.59 -1.07 20.57
CA SER A 124 8.05 -0.86 20.49
C SER A 124 8.83 -2.12 20.87
N ALA A 125 8.47 -2.81 21.95
CA ALA A 125 9.15 -4.04 22.35
C ALA A 125 9.01 -5.16 21.31
N MET A 126 7.85 -5.26 20.65
CA MET A 126 7.62 -6.20 19.57
C MET A 126 8.55 -5.97 18.40
N VAL A 127 8.62 -4.74 17.91
CA VAL A 127 9.38 -4.38 16.71
C VAL A 127 10.88 -4.35 17.02
N GLU A 128 11.29 -3.58 18.02
CA GLU A 128 12.71 -3.33 18.31
C GLU A 128 13.36 -4.46 19.13
N GLY A 129 12.61 -5.06 20.05
CA GLY A 129 13.13 -6.06 20.99
C GLY A 129 13.01 -7.50 20.48
N LEU A 130 11.90 -7.83 19.83
CA LEU A 130 11.58 -9.19 19.42
C LEU A 130 11.68 -9.42 17.90
N GLY A 131 11.89 -8.35 17.11
CA GLY A 131 11.96 -8.44 15.65
C GLY A 131 10.65 -8.89 15.00
N LEU A 132 9.52 -8.66 15.67
CA LEU A 132 8.19 -9.01 15.18
C LEU A 132 7.66 -7.93 14.24
N ALA A 133 6.86 -8.33 13.25
CA ALA A 133 6.18 -7.36 12.41
C ALA A 133 5.18 -6.51 13.23
N PRO A 134 5.04 -5.21 12.90
CA PRO A 134 4.13 -4.27 13.54
C PRO A 134 2.67 -4.75 13.55
N ALA A 135 1.87 -4.20 14.46
CA ALA A 135 0.46 -4.55 14.60
C ALA A 135 -0.37 -3.32 14.98
N ILE A 136 -1.65 -3.31 14.58
CA ILE A 136 -2.60 -2.33 15.12
C ILE A 136 -2.80 -2.65 16.60
N VAL A 137 -2.54 -1.65 17.46
CA VAL A 137 -2.76 -1.79 18.90
C VAL A 137 -4.03 -1.06 19.29
N ALA A 138 -4.99 -1.77 19.88
CA ALA A 138 -6.29 -1.22 20.22
C ALA A 138 -6.83 -1.77 21.54
N ALA A 139 -7.78 -1.06 22.15
CA ALA A 139 -8.47 -1.50 23.35
C ALA A 139 -9.97 -1.65 23.10
N ALA A 140 -10.59 -2.56 23.84
CA ALA A 140 -12.03 -2.76 23.81
C ALA A 140 -12.76 -1.52 24.30
N GLN A 141 -13.77 -1.11 23.53
CA GLN A 141 -14.66 -0.01 23.86
C GLN A 141 -16.00 -0.56 24.36
N GLU A 142 -16.78 0.25 25.07
CA GLU A 142 -18.09 -0.14 25.59
C GLU A 142 -19.01 -0.70 24.48
N GLY A 143 -19.00 -0.08 23.31
CA GLY A 143 -19.75 -0.53 22.14
C GLY A 143 -19.27 -1.85 21.51
N HIS A 144 -18.13 -2.41 21.93
CA HIS A 144 -17.63 -3.69 21.44
C HIS A 144 -18.14 -4.88 22.24
N ALA A 145 -18.60 -4.69 23.48
CA ALA A 145 -18.89 -5.79 24.41
C ALA A 145 -19.87 -6.85 23.86
N ALA A 146 -20.88 -6.42 23.10
CA ALA A 146 -21.88 -7.31 22.50
C ALA A 146 -21.50 -7.83 21.11
N LEU A 147 -20.41 -7.35 20.51
CA LEU A 147 -19.98 -7.77 19.19
C LEU A 147 -19.21 -9.11 19.29
N PRO A 148 -19.38 -10.02 18.33
CA PRO A 148 -18.40 -11.06 18.08
C PRO A 148 -16.99 -10.46 17.98
N LEU A 149 -15.96 -11.16 18.48
CA LEU A 149 -14.58 -10.69 18.43
C LEU A 149 -14.14 -10.33 17.00
N GLY A 150 -14.47 -11.14 16.01
CA GLY A 150 -14.12 -10.88 14.61
C GLY A 150 -14.67 -9.54 14.10
N ASP A 151 -15.91 -9.20 14.46
CA ASP A 151 -16.53 -7.92 14.11
C ASP A 151 -15.87 -6.75 14.82
N ALA A 152 -15.48 -6.92 16.09
CA ALA A 152 -14.76 -5.89 16.83
C ALA A 152 -13.37 -5.63 16.24
N LEU A 153 -12.64 -6.69 15.88
CA LEU A 153 -11.34 -6.60 15.20
C LEU A 153 -11.46 -5.93 13.82
N ALA A 154 -12.49 -6.29 13.05
CA ALA A 154 -12.79 -5.64 11.76
C ALA A 154 -13.07 -4.13 11.93
N ARG A 155 -13.84 -3.73 12.96
CA ARG A 155 -14.09 -2.32 13.26
C ARG A 155 -12.84 -1.56 13.68
N VAL A 156 -11.97 -2.18 14.47
CA VAL A 156 -10.67 -1.60 14.85
C VAL A 156 -9.83 -1.34 13.60
N ARG A 157 -9.71 -2.34 12.73
CA ARG A 157 -8.97 -2.23 11.47
C ARG A 157 -9.54 -1.14 10.56
N GLU A 158 -10.86 -1.09 10.41
CA GLU A 158 -11.55 -0.08 9.60
C GLU A 158 -11.37 1.34 10.20
N ALA A 159 -11.42 1.47 11.53
CA ALA A 159 -11.17 2.74 12.20
C ALA A 159 -9.73 3.22 11.98
N HIS A 160 -8.75 2.32 12.06
CA HIS A 160 -7.35 2.60 11.75
C HIS A 160 -7.18 3.07 10.29
N ALA A 161 -7.75 2.32 9.34
CA ALA A 161 -7.71 2.68 7.92
C ALA A 161 -8.35 4.04 7.63
N ARG A 162 -9.48 4.37 8.28
CA ARG A 162 -10.12 5.68 8.14
C ARG A 162 -9.30 6.80 8.78
N HIS A 163 -8.72 6.56 9.95
CA HIS A 163 -7.94 7.57 10.67
C HIS A 163 -6.73 8.04 9.86
N TRP A 164 -6.05 7.10 9.22
CA TRP A 164 -4.86 7.34 8.40
C TRP A 164 -5.16 7.51 6.91
N GLU A 165 -6.43 7.62 6.53
CA GLU A 165 -6.89 7.70 5.14
C GLU A 165 -6.27 6.61 4.22
N LEU A 166 -6.00 5.41 4.75
CA LEU A 166 -5.31 4.34 4.00
C LEU A 166 -6.07 3.91 2.74
N VAL A 167 -7.39 4.07 2.79
CA VAL A 167 -8.30 3.82 1.67
C VAL A 167 -9.07 5.11 1.39
N ARG A 168 -8.48 5.98 0.58
CA ARG A 168 -9.16 7.14 -0.01
C ARG A 168 -9.41 6.89 -1.50
N PRO A 169 -10.61 6.43 -1.88
CA PRO A 169 -10.92 6.15 -3.27
C PRO A 169 -10.68 7.36 -4.17
N VAL A 170 -10.23 7.12 -5.39
CA VAL A 170 -10.13 8.17 -6.41
C VAL A 170 -11.52 8.71 -6.76
N ALA A 171 -11.59 9.95 -7.26
CA ALA A 171 -12.86 10.53 -7.68
C ALA A 171 -13.34 9.85 -8.97
N THR A 172 -14.60 9.39 -8.96
CA THR A 172 -15.23 8.75 -10.13
C THR A 172 -16.44 9.52 -10.67
N ARG A 173 -16.75 10.66 -10.04
CA ARG A 173 -17.87 11.55 -10.36
C ARG A 173 -17.37 12.99 -10.37
N LEU A 174 -17.89 13.78 -11.30
CA LEU A 174 -17.60 15.21 -11.39
C LEU A 174 -18.19 15.96 -10.18
N ALA A 175 -17.81 17.22 -10.02
CA ALA A 175 -18.23 18.05 -8.87
C ALA A 175 -19.76 18.23 -8.78
N ASP A 176 -20.48 18.12 -9.90
CA ASP A 176 -21.94 18.14 -9.97
C ASP A 176 -22.60 16.76 -9.75
N GLY A 177 -21.80 15.72 -9.46
CA GLY A 177 -22.22 14.34 -9.26
C GLY A 177 -22.42 13.53 -10.54
N SER A 178 -22.25 14.13 -11.73
CA SER A 178 -22.37 13.42 -13.00
C SER A 178 -21.18 12.47 -13.25
N ALA A 179 -21.38 11.49 -14.13
CA ALA A 179 -20.27 10.66 -14.60
C ALA A 179 -19.43 11.43 -15.63
N PRO A 180 -18.11 11.24 -15.67
CA PRO A 180 -17.30 11.75 -16.77
C PRO A 180 -17.79 11.23 -18.13
N PRO A 181 -17.62 11.99 -19.22
CA PRO A 181 -18.00 11.55 -20.54
C PRO A 181 -17.21 10.28 -20.93
N PRO A 182 -17.85 9.34 -21.66
CA PRO A 182 -17.15 8.18 -22.19
C PRO A 182 -16.08 8.62 -23.19
N LEU A 183 -15.08 7.76 -23.43
CA LEU A 183 -14.12 7.99 -24.50
C LEU A 183 -14.83 7.92 -25.86
N PRO A 184 -14.45 8.78 -26.83
CA PRO A 184 -15.00 8.74 -28.18
C PRO A 184 -14.57 7.46 -28.93
N GLU A 185 -13.38 6.95 -28.63
CA GLU A 185 -12.78 5.75 -29.22
C GLU A 185 -12.20 4.86 -28.10
N PRO A 186 -12.14 3.53 -28.31
CA PRO A 186 -11.54 2.64 -27.32
C PRO A 186 -10.03 2.91 -27.19
N PRO A 187 -9.47 2.86 -25.97
CA PRO A 187 -8.05 3.03 -25.77
C PRO A 187 -7.26 1.85 -26.39
N VAL A 188 -6.04 2.13 -26.83
CA VAL A 188 -5.15 1.16 -27.48
C VAL A 188 -3.97 0.86 -26.57
N VAL A 189 -3.72 -0.42 -26.30
CA VAL A 189 -2.52 -0.86 -25.56
C VAL A 189 -1.34 -0.89 -26.52
N ALA A 190 -0.44 0.08 -26.37
CA ALA A 190 0.76 0.22 -27.18
C ALA A 190 1.92 -0.67 -26.68
N MET A 191 1.95 -0.97 -25.37
CA MET A 191 2.94 -1.86 -24.75
C MET A 191 2.33 -2.57 -23.55
N ASN A 192 2.64 -3.85 -23.40
CA ASN A 192 2.33 -4.66 -22.22
C ASN A 192 3.53 -5.58 -21.97
N VAL A 193 4.31 -5.29 -20.94
CA VAL A 193 5.60 -5.95 -20.67
C VAL A 193 5.71 -6.36 -19.22
N SER A 194 6.50 -7.42 -18.96
CA SER A 194 7.00 -7.72 -17.63
C SER A 194 8.52 -7.90 -17.63
N ILE A 195 9.15 -7.46 -16.54
CA ILE A 195 10.60 -7.48 -16.31
C ILE A 195 10.90 -7.88 -14.86
N ASP A 196 12.19 -8.00 -14.53
CA ASP A 196 12.66 -8.19 -13.14
C ASP A 196 12.00 -9.41 -12.47
N ARG A 197 12.22 -10.59 -13.06
CA ARG A 197 11.63 -11.83 -12.56
C ARG A 197 12.46 -12.40 -11.42
N GLY A 198 11.84 -12.52 -10.25
CA GLY A 198 12.45 -13.09 -9.06
C GLY A 198 11.64 -14.20 -8.41
N VAL A 199 12.23 -14.81 -7.38
CA VAL A 199 11.49 -15.62 -6.40
C VAL A 199 11.51 -14.84 -5.09
N VAL A 200 10.33 -14.50 -4.57
CA VAL A 200 10.16 -13.69 -3.36
C VAL A 200 9.38 -14.46 -2.31
N PRO A 201 9.60 -14.22 -1.01
CA PRO A 201 8.77 -14.82 0.02
C PRO A 201 7.36 -14.24 0.00
N THR A 202 6.39 -15.00 0.51
CA THR A 202 5.03 -14.50 0.72
C THR A 202 4.81 -14.11 2.16
N SER A 203 3.91 -13.17 2.41
CA SER A 203 3.52 -12.78 3.78
C SER A 203 2.90 -13.94 4.57
N ARG A 204 2.46 -15.01 3.90
CA ARG A 204 1.90 -16.24 4.51
C ARG A 204 2.96 -17.34 4.73
N GLY A 205 4.23 -17.05 4.46
CA GLY A 205 5.27 -18.05 4.40
C GLY A 205 5.35 -18.74 3.03
N GLY A 206 6.49 -19.38 2.75
CA GLY A 206 6.77 -19.93 1.43
C GLY A 206 7.29 -18.90 0.43
N LEU A 207 7.41 -19.34 -0.82
CA LEU A 207 8.02 -18.58 -1.92
C LEU A 207 7.07 -18.51 -3.11
N ARG A 208 7.12 -17.41 -3.88
CA ARG A 208 6.40 -17.24 -5.15
C ARG A 208 7.31 -16.64 -6.21
N VAL A 209 6.98 -16.89 -7.47
CA VAL A 209 7.56 -16.12 -8.58
C VAL A 209 6.91 -14.75 -8.61
N ASP A 210 7.70 -13.73 -8.90
CA ASP A 210 7.26 -12.34 -9.04
C ASP A 210 7.89 -11.72 -10.29
N GLU A 211 7.13 -10.85 -10.98
CA GLU A 211 7.56 -10.11 -12.17
C GLU A 211 6.90 -8.73 -12.13
N SER A 212 7.70 -7.66 -12.26
CA SER A 212 7.19 -6.28 -12.35
C SER A 212 6.63 -6.00 -13.74
N SER A 213 5.51 -5.28 -13.81
CA SER A 213 4.79 -5.01 -15.06
C SER A 213 4.72 -3.52 -15.41
N ALA A 214 4.68 -3.23 -16.72
CA ALA A 214 4.40 -1.92 -17.27
C ALA A 214 3.43 -2.03 -18.45
N VAL A 215 2.42 -1.17 -18.48
CA VAL A 215 1.43 -1.08 -19.55
C VAL A 215 1.36 0.35 -20.07
N VAL A 216 1.43 0.52 -21.39
CA VAL A 216 1.30 1.81 -22.06
C VAL A 216 0.01 1.83 -22.84
N ILE A 217 -0.81 2.84 -22.59
CA ILE A 217 -2.14 2.99 -23.15
C ILE A 217 -2.24 4.35 -23.82
N ASP A 218 -2.52 4.33 -25.12
CA ASP A 218 -2.84 5.51 -25.92
C ASP A 218 -4.37 5.68 -25.96
N GLY A 219 -4.84 6.93 -25.86
CA GLY A 219 -6.28 7.26 -25.90
C GLY A 219 -7.03 7.04 -24.59
N LEU A 220 -6.33 6.84 -23.46
CA LEU A 220 -6.99 6.79 -22.13
C LEU A 220 -7.42 8.19 -21.64
N LEU A 221 -6.76 9.22 -22.15
CA LEU A 221 -7.15 10.63 -22.07
C LEU A 221 -7.63 11.10 -23.45
N THR A 222 -8.67 11.93 -23.49
CA THR A 222 -8.98 12.68 -24.71
C THR A 222 -8.00 13.85 -24.87
N GLU A 223 -7.94 14.41 -26.08
CA GLU A 223 -7.14 15.60 -26.36
C GLU A 223 -7.56 16.79 -25.48
N ASP A 224 -8.87 17.01 -25.32
CA ASP A 224 -9.41 18.07 -24.47
C ASP A 224 -9.03 17.86 -22.99
N GLU A 225 -9.04 16.63 -22.51
CA GLU A 225 -8.67 16.31 -21.13
C GLU A 225 -7.17 16.51 -20.89
N ARG A 226 -6.32 16.05 -21.83
CA ARG A 226 -4.88 16.31 -21.80
C ARG A 226 -4.60 17.81 -21.78
N ALA A 227 -5.24 18.58 -22.66
CA ALA A 227 -5.10 20.04 -22.72
C ALA A 227 -5.56 20.72 -21.42
N GLN A 228 -6.67 20.28 -20.82
CA GLN A 228 -7.13 20.77 -19.52
C GLN A 228 -6.12 20.50 -18.39
N LEU A 229 -5.52 19.30 -18.34
CA LEU A 229 -4.48 18.96 -17.37
C LEU A 229 -3.23 19.83 -17.56
N LEU A 230 -2.77 20.00 -18.80
CA LEU A 230 -1.62 20.86 -19.09
C LEU A 230 -1.89 22.32 -18.71
N ALA A 231 -3.07 22.84 -19.07
CA ALA A 231 -3.47 24.21 -18.74
C ALA A 231 -3.61 24.41 -17.22
N TRP A 232 -4.06 23.39 -16.49
CA TRP A 232 -4.06 23.43 -15.03
C TRP A 232 -2.64 23.42 -14.45
N LEU A 233 -1.71 22.65 -15.00
CA LEU A 233 -0.31 22.64 -14.54
C LEU A 233 0.42 23.95 -14.83
N THR A 234 0.13 24.56 -15.97
CA THR A 234 0.88 25.72 -16.47
C THR A 234 0.00 26.98 -16.40
N ALA A 235 -0.73 27.27 -17.46
CA ALA A 235 -1.82 28.22 -17.56
C ALA A 235 -2.50 27.98 -18.93
N PRO A 236 -3.72 28.46 -19.16
CA PRO A 236 -4.30 28.48 -20.50
C PRO A 236 -3.36 29.19 -21.49
N ALA A 237 -3.06 28.52 -22.61
CA ALA A 237 -2.16 29.02 -23.66
C ALA A 237 -0.73 29.37 -23.18
N HIS A 238 -0.23 28.68 -22.15
CA HIS A 238 1.18 28.82 -21.74
C HIS A 238 2.11 28.42 -22.90
N PRO A 239 3.08 29.27 -23.31
CA PRO A 239 3.97 28.96 -24.42
C PRO A 239 4.87 27.75 -24.10
N PRO A 240 4.97 26.72 -24.97
CA PRO A 240 5.72 25.50 -24.69
C PRO A 240 7.20 25.72 -24.35
N ALA A 241 7.81 26.75 -24.92
CA ALA A 241 9.22 27.08 -24.72
C ALA A 241 9.51 27.84 -23.42
N GLN A 242 8.49 28.26 -22.66
CA GLN A 242 8.69 28.99 -21.41
C GLN A 242 8.94 28.04 -20.23
N PRO A 243 9.67 28.50 -19.20
CA PRO A 243 9.82 27.72 -17.98
C PRO A 243 8.48 27.53 -17.28
N PRO A 244 8.35 26.48 -16.44
CA PRO A 244 7.13 26.24 -15.68
C PRO A 244 6.70 27.45 -14.83
N PRO A 245 5.39 27.75 -14.74
CA PRO A 245 4.90 28.90 -13.98
C PRO A 245 5.23 28.83 -12.49
N ALA A 246 5.91 29.88 -11.99
CA ALA A 246 6.50 29.89 -10.66
C ALA A 246 5.48 29.89 -9.49
N ASP A 247 4.20 30.16 -9.77
CA ASP A 247 3.11 30.09 -8.80
C ASP A 247 2.76 28.65 -8.43
N LYS A 248 2.94 27.70 -9.36
CA LYS A 248 2.67 26.27 -9.14
C LYS A 248 3.93 25.41 -9.06
N TRP A 249 5.01 25.85 -9.70
CA TRP A 249 6.24 25.10 -9.83
C TRP A 249 7.37 25.67 -9.00
N GLU A 250 8.28 24.81 -8.58
CA GLU A 250 9.54 25.17 -7.95
C GLU A 250 10.65 24.20 -8.35
N ARG A 251 11.89 24.72 -8.34
CA ARG A 251 13.08 23.93 -8.64
C ARG A 251 13.72 23.42 -7.35
N ALA A 252 13.00 22.54 -6.65
CA ALA A 252 13.39 22.00 -5.36
C ALA A 252 13.22 20.47 -5.25
N CYS A 253 12.73 19.81 -6.32
CA CYS A 253 12.58 18.36 -6.33
C CYS A 253 13.95 17.71 -6.55
N VAL A 254 14.31 16.70 -5.76
CA VAL A 254 15.61 16.05 -5.84
C VAL A 254 15.41 14.55 -5.69
N ASP A 255 15.65 13.77 -6.74
CA ASP A 255 15.47 12.31 -6.74
C ASP A 255 16.42 11.61 -5.74
N ARG A 256 17.66 12.09 -5.62
CA ARG A 256 18.68 11.54 -4.73
C ARG A 256 19.42 12.63 -3.99
N ALA A 257 19.67 12.43 -2.70
CA ALA A 257 20.49 13.33 -1.90
C ALA A 257 21.82 13.67 -2.61
N GLY A 258 22.04 14.96 -2.87
CA GLY A 258 23.21 15.48 -3.58
C GLY A 258 23.00 15.80 -5.07
N ASP A 259 21.89 15.38 -5.67
CA ASP A 259 21.56 15.72 -7.05
C ASP A 259 21.12 17.19 -7.19
N ALA A 260 21.26 17.74 -8.40
CA ALA A 260 20.74 19.06 -8.69
C ALA A 260 19.21 19.04 -8.68
N ALA A 261 18.60 20.09 -8.14
CA ALA A 261 17.15 20.17 -8.07
C ALA A 261 16.50 20.32 -9.45
N THR A 262 15.42 19.59 -9.68
CA THR A 262 14.58 19.59 -10.88
C THR A 262 13.25 20.30 -10.59
N TRP A 263 12.46 20.53 -11.63
CA TRP A 263 11.14 21.15 -11.53
C TRP A 263 10.09 20.15 -11.03
N GLY A 264 9.51 20.47 -9.86
CA GLY A 264 8.35 19.80 -9.30
C GLY A 264 7.23 20.80 -8.99
N LEU A 265 6.01 20.31 -8.83
CA LEU A 265 4.93 21.11 -8.26
C LEU A 265 5.19 21.40 -6.79
N ARG A 266 4.78 22.58 -6.36
CA ARG A 266 4.71 22.97 -4.95
C ARG A 266 3.66 22.14 -4.22
N ASP A 267 3.86 21.92 -2.93
CA ASP A 267 2.91 21.21 -2.05
C ASP A 267 1.48 21.77 -2.10
N ALA A 268 1.33 23.09 -2.26
CA ALA A 268 0.02 23.73 -2.38
C ALA A 268 -0.74 23.26 -3.64
N ALA A 269 -0.06 23.16 -4.78
CA ALA A 269 -0.65 22.69 -6.02
C ALA A 269 -0.94 21.19 -5.96
N LEU A 270 -0.03 20.39 -5.39
CA LEU A 270 -0.26 18.95 -5.18
C LEU A 270 -1.47 18.68 -4.28
N ARG A 271 -1.64 19.47 -3.22
CA ARG A 271 -2.80 19.40 -2.32
C ARG A 271 -4.09 19.79 -3.04
N GLU A 272 -4.07 20.86 -3.83
CA GLU A 272 -5.23 21.30 -4.64
C GLU A 272 -5.66 20.19 -5.61
N LEU A 273 -4.72 19.56 -6.33
CA LEU A 273 -5.02 18.45 -7.24
C LEU A 273 -5.69 17.26 -6.53
N ARG A 274 -5.26 16.98 -5.28
CA ARG A 274 -5.80 15.88 -4.46
C ARG A 274 -7.20 16.20 -3.91
N GLU A 275 -7.43 17.44 -3.49
CA GLU A 275 -8.65 17.83 -2.77
C GLU A 275 -9.76 18.33 -3.70
N ALA A 276 -9.39 18.95 -4.81
CA ALA A 276 -10.29 19.50 -5.82
C ALA A 276 -9.76 19.19 -7.23
N PRO A 277 -9.69 17.90 -7.63
CA PRO A 277 -9.19 17.51 -8.93
C PRO A 277 -10.02 18.16 -10.06
N VAL A 278 -9.33 18.64 -11.09
CA VAL A 278 -9.99 19.12 -12.32
C VAL A 278 -10.76 17.99 -13.00
N ALA A 279 -11.78 18.35 -13.79
CA ALA A 279 -12.66 17.38 -14.45
C ALA A 279 -11.91 16.31 -15.26
N ALA A 280 -10.83 16.70 -15.95
CA ALA A 280 -9.97 15.77 -16.68
C ALA A 280 -9.25 14.74 -15.80
N ALA A 281 -8.81 15.14 -14.59
CA ALA A 281 -8.22 14.21 -13.63
C ALA A 281 -9.26 13.21 -13.10
N VAL A 282 -10.48 13.69 -12.82
CA VAL A 282 -11.62 12.84 -12.43
C VAL A 282 -11.98 11.86 -13.54
N ALA A 283 -11.96 12.28 -14.81
CA ALA A 283 -12.23 11.41 -15.94
C ALA A 283 -11.23 10.25 -16.05
N LEU A 284 -9.93 10.54 -15.91
CA LEU A 284 -8.89 9.51 -15.89
C LEU A 284 -9.07 8.57 -14.69
N GLN A 285 -9.30 9.11 -13.50
CA GLN A 285 -9.54 8.33 -12.28
C GLN A 285 -10.75 7.40 -12.41
N ALA A 286 -11.86 7.88 -12.99
CA ALA A 286 -13.04 7.07 -13.26
C ALA A 286 -12.74 5.91 -14.23
N ARG A 287 -11.93 6.15 -15.26
CA ARG A 287 -11.52 5.11 -16.21
C ARG A 287 -10.59 4.09 -15.57
N LEU A 288 -9.64 4.53 -14.73
CA LEU A 288 -8.79 3.63 -13.95
C LEU A 288 -9.64 2.73 -13.03
N ALA A 289 -10.63 3.30 -12.32
CA ALA A 289 -11.54 2.52 -11.50
C ALA A 289 -12.38 1.51 -12.32
N ALA A 290 -12.74 1.87 -13.56
CA ALA A 290 -13.45 0.96 -14.47
C ALA A 290 -12.56 -0.13 -15.08
N LEU A 291 -11.27 0.13 -15.27
CA LEU A 291 -10.28 -0.85 -15.74
C LEU A 291 -9.99 -1.93 -14.68
N TYR A 292 -10.14 -1.59 -13.40
CA TYR A 292 -9.82 -2.47 -12.27
C TYR A 292 -11.04 -2.68 -11.35
N PRO A 293 -12.16 -3.23 -11.86
CA PRO A 293 -13.41 -3.34 -11.10
C PRO A 293 -13.32 -4.27 -9.89
N GLU A 294 -12.37 -5.20 -9.88
CA GLU A 294 -12.07 -6.09 -8.76
C GLU A 294 -11.31 -5.40 -7.62
N PHE A 295 -10.86 -4.16 -7.84
CA PHE A 295 -10.17 -3.34 -6.85
C PHE A 295 -11.01 -2.14 -6.40
N VAL A 296 -10.68 -1.60 -5.24
CA VAL A 296 -10.94 -0.20 -4.89
C VAL A 296 -9.66 0.57 -5.22
N VAL A 297 -9.72 1.37 -6.29
CA VAL A 297 -8.61 2.25 -6.68
C VAL A 297 -8.59 3.45 -5.73
N ALA A 298 -7.53 3.55 -4.94
CA ALA A 298 -7.35 4.59 -3.94
C ALA A 298 -6.07 5.36 -4.18
N HIS A 299 -6.06 6.61 -3.74
CA HIS A 299 -4.83 7.40 -3.65
C HIS A 299 -3.84 6.76 -2.67
N MET A 300 -2.55 6.77 -3.01
CA MET A 300 -1.51 6.34 -2.09
C MET A 300 -1.45 7.29 -0.87
N PRO A 301 -1.60 6.77 0.36
CA PRO A 301 -1.63 7.58 1.59
C PRO A 301 -0.21 7.93 2.01
N ALA A 302 0.44 8.85 1.30
CA ALA A 302 1.89 9.06 1.40
C ALA A 302 2.38 9.36 2.83
N GLU A 303 1.60 10.10 3.62
CA GLU A 303 1.87 10.40 5.03
C GLU A 303 1.79 9.15 5.94
N ALA A 304 1.04 8.13 5.54
CA ALA A 304 0.88 6.88 6.29
C ALA A 304 1.86 5.77 5.86
N LEU A 305 2.74 6.06 4.88
CA LEU A 305 3.76 5.14 4.38
C LEU A 305 5.15 5.42 4.96
N LEU A 306 5.36 6.58 5.59
CA LEU A 306 6.63 6.98 6.18
C LEU A 306 6.49 7.18 7.69
N GLU A 307 7.63 7.17 8.38
CA GLU A 307 7.76 7.73 9.73
C GLU A 307 8.05 9.23 9.62
N ASP A 308 7.54 10.01 10.58
CA ASP A 308 7.45 11.49 10.53
C ASP A 308 8.81 12.23 10.39
N ASP A 309 9.97 11.56 10.54
CA ASP A 309 11.27 12.24 10.77
C ASP A 309 12.45 11.88 9.82
N ASP A 310 12.40 10.83 8.98
CA ASP A 310 13.65 10.28 8.37
C ASP A 310 13.75 10.25 6.82
N GLY A 311 12.83 10.85 6.06
CA GLY A 311 12.88 10.78 4.58
C GLY A 311 12.32 11.99 3.84
N GLN A 312 12.68 12.12 2.54
CA GLN A 312 11.92 13.00 1.65
C GLN A 312 10.45 12.55 1.66
N PRO A 313 9.49 13.46 1.86
CA PRO A 313 8.09 13.08 1.94
C PRO A 313 7.67 12.41 0.64
N LEU A 314 7.15 11.19 0.75
CA LEU A 314 6.40 10.58 -0.35
C LEU A 314 5.25 11.53 -0.72
N SER A 315 4.85 11.55 -1.99
CA SER A 315 3.69 12.30 -2.42
C SER A 315 2.70 11.41 -3.17
N THR A 316 1.41 11.61 -2.91
CA THR A 316 0.31 10.95 -3.63
C THR A 316 0.29 11.32 -5.11
N HIS A 317 0.70 12.55 -5.43
CA HIS A 317 0.80 13.05 -6.81
C HIS A 317 2.18 13.62 -7.03
N VAL A 318 2.73 13.44 -8.22
CA VAL A 318 3.98 14.07 -8.62
C VAL A 318 3.76 14.70 -9.99
N ALA A 319 4.32 15.87 -10.26
CA ALA A 319 4.41 16.34 -11.62
C ALA A 319 5.82 16.85 -11.88
N ASN A 320 6.34 16.47 -13.04
CA ASN A 320 7.70 16.77 -13.45
C ASN A 320 7.65 17.63 -14.72
N ALA A 321 8.50 18.65 -14.77
CA ALA A 321 8.72 19.50 -15.94
C ALA A 321 10.19 19.45 -16.33
N VAL A 322 10.61 18.30 -16.84
CA VAL A 322 12.04 17.98 -17.05
C VAL A 322 12.59 18.80 -18.21
N THR A 323 13.76 19.40 -18.02
CA THR A 323 14.48 20.20 -19.01
C THR A 323 15.84 19.58 -19.33
N TYR A 324 16.46 20.00 -20.44
CA TYR A 324 17.80 19.56 -20.80
C TYR A 324 18.78 19.77 -19.63
N GLY A 325 19.52 18.71 -19.29
CA GLY A 325 20.53 18.73 -18.23
C GLY A 325 20.02 18.43 -16.83
N ASP A 326 18.71 18.24 -16.63
CA ASP A 326 18.18 17.79 -15.34
C ASP A 326 18.64 16.37 -15.02
N PRO A 327 19.12 16.10 -13.78
CA PRO A 327 19.46 14.76 -13.35
C PRO A 327 18.16 14.02 -12.99
N CYS A 328 17.91 12.90 -13.68
CA CYS A 328 16.84 11.98 -13.33
C CYS A 328 17.45 10.62 -13.03
N ALA A 329 17.49 10.28 -11.73
CA ALA A 329 18.17 9.09 -11.24
C ALA A 329 17.27 7.85 -11.35
N TRP A 330 17.89 6.66 -11.41
CA TRP A 330 17.18 5.41 -11.23
C TRP A 330 16.61 5.32 -9.82
N HIS A 331 15.32 5.03 -9.71
CA HIS A 331 14.63 4.86 -8.44
C HIS A 331 13.43 3.92 -8.60
N VAL A 332 12.82 3.58 -7.45
CA VAL A 332 11.50 2.97 -7.35
C VAL A 332 10.58 3.97 -6.64
N ASP A 333 9.30 3.95 -6.94
CA ASP A 333 8.33 4.90 -6.38
C ASP A 333 7.95 4.58 -4.93
N ALA A 334 7.75 3.30 -4.64
CA ALA A 334 7.54 2.73 -3.31
C ALA A 334 7.59 1.19 -3.40
N ASP A 335 8.00 0.54 -2.32
CA ASP A 335 8.01 -0.93 -2.19
C ASP A 335 7.43 -1.33 -0.82
N PRO A 336 6.27 -2.04 -0.79
CA PRO A 336 5.62 -2.45 0.46
C PRO A 336 6.45 -3.40 1.34
N SER A 337 7.50 -4.02 0.82
CA SER A 337 8.40 -4.89 1.58
C SER A 337 9.50 -4.10 2.32
N HIS A 338 9.72 -2.83 1.96
CA HIS A 338 10.80 -1.98 2.50
C HIS A 338 10.28 -0.72 3.21
N LEU A 339 8.98 -0.64 3.51
CA LEU A 339 8.44 0.49 4.28
C LEU A 339 8.91 0.45 5.75
N PRO A 340 9.00 1.62 6.42
CA PRO A 340 9.34 1.69 7.83
C PRO A 340 8.40 0.84 8.71
N PRO A 341 8.90 0.15 9.75
CA PRO A 341 8.05 -0.63 10.66
C PRO A 341 6.97 0.21 11.36
N GLY A 342 7.24 1.47 11.69
CA GLY A 342 6.25 2.35 12.32
C GLY A 342 5.18 2.89 11.37
N ALA A 343 5.28 2.62 10.06
CA ALA A 343 4.33 3.16 9.09
C ALA A 343 2.90 2.62 9.36
N PRO A 344 1.88 3.48 9.51
CA PRO A 344 0.50 3.05 9.75
C PRO A 344 -0.05 2.08 8.69
N TYR A 345 0.46 2.16 7.45
CA TYR A 345 0.17 1.18 6.42
C TYR A 345 0.67 -0.23 6.78
N ILE A 346 1.89 -0.38 7.29
CA ILE A 346 2.45 -1.68 7.67
C ILE A 346 1.70 -2.28 8.85
N GLU A 347 1.31 -1.47 9.83
CA GLU A 347 0.45 -1.95 10.92
C GLU A 347 -0.87 -2.56 10.40
N HIS A 348 -1.44 -1.96 9.34
CA HIS A 348 -2.70 -2.40 8.75
C HIS A 348 -2.56 -3.56 7.75
N ALA A 349 -1.71 -3.41 6.75
CA ALA A 349 -1.59 -4.32 5.61
C ALA A 349 -0.50 -5.39 5.82
N GLY A 350 0.44 -5.17 6.74
CA GLY A 350 1.64 -5.97 6.93
C GLY A 350 2.65 -5.81 5.81
N TYR A 351 3.86 -6.31 6.05
CA TYR A 351 4.86 -6.48 4.99
C TYR A 351 4.41 -7.51 3.96
N HIS A 352 4.65 -7.19 2.70
CA HIS A 352 4.45 -8.09 1.56
C HIS A 352 5.23 -7.57 0.37
N TYR A 353 5.53 -8.46 -0.56
CA TYR A 353 6.04 -8.06 -1.86
C TYR A 353 4.88 -7.58 -2.74
N ASN A 354 5.10 -6.56 -3.55
CA ASN A 354 4.06 -6.03 -4.44
C ASN A 354 3.49 -7.14 -5.34
N ARG A 355 2.22 -7.02 -5.75
CA ARG A 355 1.47 -8.06 -6.49
C ARG A 355 1.18 -9.35 -5.71
N GLU A 356 1.48 -9.44 -4.42
CA GLU A 356 1.08 -10.61 -3.63
C GLU A 356 -0.45 -10.77 -3.62
N PRO A 357 -1.00 -11.96 -3.97
CA PRO A 357 -2.44 -12.16 -4.05
C PRO A 357 -3.18 -11.81 -2.75
N GLY A 358 -4.26 -11.03 -2.88
CA GLY A 358 -5.06 -10.58 -1.74
C GLY A 358 -4.45 -9.42 -0.93
N ARG A 359 -3.27 -8.94 -1.30
CA ARG A 359 -2.67 -7.71 -0.75
C ARG A 359 -2.95 -6.50 -1.65
N PRO A 360 -2.91 -5.27 -1.11
CA PRO A 360 -3.00 -4.06 -1.93
C PRO A 360 -1.85 -4.00 -2.95
N LEU A 361 -2.17 -3.61 -4.18
CA LEU A 361 -1.20 -3.44 -5.25
C LEU A 361 -0.74 -1.97 -5.31
N PHE A 362 0.57 -1.73 -5.29
CA PHE A 362 1.15 -0.39 -5.45
C PHE A 362 1.33 -0.09 -6.94
N VAL A 363 0.63 0.93 -7.43
CA VAL A 363 0.56 1.27 -8.86
C VAL A 363 0.87 2.74 -9.09
N THR A 364 1.74 3.05 -10.04
CA THR A 364 1.92 4.41 -10.56
C THR A 364 1.21 4.55 -11.91
N VAL A 365 0.50 5.66 -12.08
CA VAL A 365 -0.04 6.10 -13.36
C VAL A 365 0.63 7.41 -13.77
N LEU A 366 1.30 7.43 -14.92
CA LEU A 366 2.00 8.58 -15.49
C LEU A 366 1.30 9.02 -16.78
N ALA A 367 0.98 10.31 -16.92
CA ALA A 367 0.46 10.89 -18.16
C ALA A 367 1.45 11.90 -18.75
N TYR A 368 1.69 11.82 -20.06
CA TYR A 368 2.47 12.80 -20.82
C TYR A 368 1.54 13.89 -21.37
N LEU A 369 1.86 15.16 -21.11
CA LEU A 369 0.87 16.25 -21.28
C LEU A 369 1.22 17.29 -22.34
N ASN A 370 2.46 17.34 -22.83
CA ASN A 370 2.84 18.23 -23.92
C ASN A 370 1.95 18.01 -25.15
N GLU A 371 1.63 19.10 -25.85
CA GLU A 371 0.82 19.06 -27.08
C GLU A 371 1.54 18.35 -28.22
N GLU A 372 2.84 18.56 -28.31
CA GLU A 372 3.74 17.87 -29.23
C GLU A 372 5.00 17.46 -28.47
N TRP A 373 5.55 16.31 -28.85
CA TRP A 373 6.86 15.86 -28.37
C TRP A 373 7.53 14.99 -29.44
N PRO A 374 8.29 15.59 -30.36
CA PRO A 374 9.02 14.87 -31.39
C PRO A 374 10.01 13.85 -30.81
N GLU A 375 10.35 12.81 -31.59
CA GLU A 375 11.23 11.72 -31.14
C GLU A 375 12.64 12.20 -30.83
N GLU A 376 13.13 13.13 -31.64
CA GLU A 376 14.43 13.77 -31.48
C GLU A 376 14.59 14.51 -30.15
N TRP A 377 13.50 14.85 -29.45
CA TRP A 377 13.56 15.52 -28.14
C TRP A 377 13.81 14.59 -26.96
N HIS A 378 13.88 13.26 -27.19
CA HIS A 378 14.15 12.24 -26.16
C HIS A 378 13.17 12.31 -24.97
N ALA A 379 13.70 12.30 -23.74
CA ALA A 379 12.94 12.33 -22.49
C ALA A 379 12.06 11.09 -22.22
N GLU A 380 12.49 9.93 -22.74
CA GLU A 380 11.84 8.64 -22.51
C GLU A 380 11.81 8.26 -21.04
N THR A 381 10.72 7.60 -20.63
CA THR A 381 10.71 6.87 -19.35
C THR A 381 11.35 5.50 -19.59
N LEU A 382 12.45 5.22 -18.89
CA LEU A 382 13.24 4.00 -19.00
C LEU A 382 12.87 3.05 -17.85
N PHE A 383 12.68 1.77 -18.17
CA PHE A 383 12.49 0.68 -17.22
C PHE A 383 13.65 -0.30 -17.35
N ALA A 384 14.22 -0.73 -16.23
CA ALA A 384 15.35 -1.66 -16.24
C ALA A 384 15.12 -2.85 -15.33
N ASP A 385 15.59 -3.99 -15.78
CA ASP A 385 15.84 -5.18 -14.97
C ASP A 385 17.25 -5.04 -14.36
N PRO A 386 17.37 -4.82 -13.03
CA PRO A 386 18.66 -4.61 -12.38
C PRO A 386 19.61 -5.79 -12.50
N GLU A 387 19.11 -7.02 -12.62
CA GLU A 387 19.94 -8.22 -12.66
C GLU A 387 20.64 -8.36 -14.00
N THR A 388 19.91 -8.12 -15.09
CA THR A 388 20.46 -8.29 -16.45
C THR A 388 21.02 -7.01 -17.05
N GLY A 389 20.66 -5.84 -16.50
CA GLY A 389 20.97 -4.54 -17.09
C GLY A 389 20.25 -4.28 -18.41
N THR A 390 19.22 -5.08 -18.74
CA THR A 390 18.37 -4.90 -19.93
C THR A 390 17.06 -4.20 -19.56
N GLY A 391 16.30 -3.74 -20.54
CA GLY A 391 15.10 -2.97 -20.26
C GLY A 391 14.34 -2.51 -21.49
N VAL A 392 13.35 -1.66 -21.26
CA VAL A 392 12.55 -1.00 -22.29
C VAL A 392 12.40 0.49 -22.00
N PHE A 393 11.93 1.23 -22.98
CA PHE A 393 11.64 2.64 -22.83
C PHE A 393 10.29 3.01 -23.43
N VAL A 394 9.71 4.08 -22.88
CA VAL A 394 8.46 4.66 -23.36
C VAL A 394 8.74 6.07 -23.83
N GLN A 395 8.57 6.25 -25.15
CA GLN A 395 8.62 7.57 -25.76
C GLN A 395 7.43 8.42 -25.28
N PRO A 396 7.66 9.67 -24.83
CA PRO A 396 6.59 10.60 -24.51
C PRO A 396 5.73 10.86 -25.75
N ARG A 397 4.41 10.81 -25.60
CA ARG A 397 3.46 11.22 -26.64
C ARG A 397 2.28 11.93 -26.01
N PRO A 398 1.65 12.88 -26.71
CA PRO A 398 0.53 13.63 -26.15
C PRO A 398 -0.59 12.71 -25.67
N GLY A 399 -0.98 12.82 -24.39
CA GLY A 399 -2.06 12.05 -23.80
C GLY A 399 -1.77 10.57 -23.53
N ARG A 400 -0.56 10.08 -23.85
CA ARG A 400 -0.14 8.72 -23.53
C ARG A 400 -0.09 8.52 -22.02
N VAL A 401 -0.62 7.37 -21.57
CA VAL A 401 -0.62 6.98 -20.17
C VAL A 401 0.23 5.72 -19.98
N VAL A 402 1.06 5.71 -18.94
CA VAL A 402 1.80 4.53 -18.47
C VAL A 402 1.22 4.12 -17.13
N ILE A 403 0.89 2.84 -16.98
CA ILE A 403 0.54 2.21 -15.71
C ILE A 403 1.67 1.25 -15.38
N MET A 404 2.24 1.35 -14.19
CA MET A 404 3.38 0.54 -13.78
C MET A 404 3.29 0.15 -12.31
N ASP A 405 3.90 -0.97 -11.96
CA ASP A 405 4.13 -1.29 -10.56
C ASP A 405 5.14 -0.32 -9.94
N GLN A 406 4.90 0.15 -8.71
CA GLN A 406 5.73 1.19 -8.09
C GLN A 406 7.12 0.72 -7.68
N ASP A 407 7.29 -0.58 -7.46
CA ASP A 407 8.57 -1.20 -7.13
C ASP A 407 9.41 -1.52 -8.38
N MET A 408 8.94 -1.15 -9.58
CA MET A 408 9.69 -1.31 -10.82
C MET A 408 10.75 -0.20 -10.97
N PRO A 409 12.05 -0.54 -11.11
CA PRO A 409 13.11 0.45 -11.29
C PRO A 409 12.96 1.24 -12.58
N HIS A 410 12.92 2.56 -12.46
CA HIS A 410 12.73 3.45 -13.59
C HIS A 410 13.48 4.78 -13.45
N ARG A 411 13.63 5.47 -14.58
CA ARG A 411 14.09 6.87 -14.62
C ARG A 411 13.59 7.58 -15.87
N ILE A 412 13.83 8.88 -15.94
CA ILE A 412 13.61 9.69 -17.14
C ILE A 412 14.96 9.91 -17.83
N SER A 413 15.04 9.77 -19.15
CA SER A 413 16.21 10.24 -19.89
C SER A 413 16.19 11.77 -19.98
N SER A 414 17.34 12.42 -20.10
CA SER A 414 17.34 13.88 -20.24
C SER A 414 16.73 14.27 -21.58
N PRO A 415 15.88 15.32 -21.65
CA PRO A 415 15.49 15.91 -22.93
C PRO A 415 16.71 16.28 -23.76
N ALA A 416 16.54 16.26 -25.08
CA ALA A 416 17.57 16.74 -26.00
C ALA A 416 17.84 18.24 -25.80
N ARG A 417 19.03 18.70 -26.22
CA ARG A 417 19.42 20.12 -26.06
C ARG A 417 18.54 21.06 -26.88
N ASP A 418 18.04 20.58 -28.01
CA ASP A 418 17.20 21.28 -28.97
C ASP A 418 15.70 21.13 -28.66
N ALA A 419 15.32 20.44 -27.58
CA ALA A 419 13.95 20.48 -27.09
C ALA A 419 13.57 21.91 -26.72
N GLU A 420 12.43 22.39 -27.22
CA GLU A 420 12.06 23.80 -27.11
C GLU A 420 11.73 24.23 -25.68
N GLY A 421 11.35 23.28 -24.82
CA GLY A 421 10.95 23.56 -23.45
C GLY A 421 10.83 22.31 -22.58
N PRO A 422 10.20 22.44 -21.39
CA PRO A 422 10.06 21.33 -20.46
C PRO A 422 9.13 20.22 -20.97
N ARG A 423 9.48 18.97 -20.66
CA ARG A 423 8.60 17.81 -20.76
C ARG A 423 7.70 17.75 -19.52
N TYR A 424 6.42 18.03 -19.69
CA TYR A 424 5.41 17.95 -18.64
C TYR A 424 4.84 16.55 -18.52
N SER A 425 4.82 16.06 -17.29
CA SER A 425 4.12 14.84 -16.94
C SER A 425 3.46 14.93 -15.57
N LEU A 426 2.35 14.22 -15.41
CA LEU A 426 1.59 14.15 -14.18
C LEU A 426 1.45 12.70 -13.74
N VAL A 427 1.68 12.45 -12.46
CA VAL A 427 1.76 11.14 -11.86
C VAL A 427 0.73 11.02 -10.74
N TRP A 428 -0.02 9.92 -10.75
CA TRP A 428 -0.82 9.45 -9.64
C TRP A 428 -0.15 8.21 -9.04
N LYS A 429 0.24 8.30 -7.77
CA LYS A 429 0.62 7.13 -6.98
C LYS A 429 -0.64 6.58 -6.32
N LEU A 430 -0.95 5.32 -6.59
CA LEU A 430 -2.20 4.66 -6.23
C LEU A 430 -1.96 3.36 -5.46
N LEU A 431 -2.93 3.00 -4.64
CA LEU A 431 -3.09 1.66 -4.08
C LEU A 431 -4.37 1.03 -4.64
N LEU A 432 -4.26 -0.16 -5.21
CA LEU A 432 -5.39 -0.96 -5.66
C LEU A 432 -5.71 -2.00 -4.58
N TRP A 433 -6.77 -1.74 -3.80
CA TRP A 433 -7.19 -2.61 -2.71
C TRP A 433 -8.10 -3.72 -3.23
N PRO A 434 -7.76 -5.01 -3.10
CA PRO A 434 -8.63 -6.10 -3.55
C PRO A 434 -9.99 -5.99 -2.88
N ARG A 435 -11.06 -6.03 -3.67
CA ARG A 435 -12.41 -6.18 -3.11
C ARG A 435 -12.52 -7.58 -2.52
N GLN A 436 -12.94 -7.66 -1.26
CA GLN A 436 -13.31 -8.92 -0.64
C GLN A 436 -14.34 -9.60 -1.56
N ARG A 437 -14.05 -10.82 -2.06
CA ARG A 437 -15.07 -11.64 -2.72
C ARG A 437 -16.18 -11.82 -1.69
N GLY A 438 -17.33 -11.21 -1.93
CA GLY A 438 -18.33 -10.98 -0.90
C GLY A 438 -18.64 -12.23 -0.08
N GLY A 439 -18.75 -12.08 1.23
CA GLY A 439 -19.31 -13.06 2.17
C GLY A 439 -20.81 -13.30 1.95
N GLY A 440 -21.24 -13.48 0.70
CA GLY A 440 -22.52 -14.08 0.38
C GLY A 440 -22.42 -15.56 0.70
N ALA A 441 -23.31 -16.05 1.56
CA ALA A 441 -23.44 -17.48 1.85
C ALA A 441 -23.39 -18.30 0.55
N PRO A 442 -22.66 -19.42 0.49
CA PRO A 442 -22.61 -20.24 -0.70
C PRO A 442 -24.04 -20.68 -1.01
N ALA A 443 -24.56 -20.26 -2.17
CA ALA A 443 -25.76 -20.85 -2.71
C ALA A 443 -25.50 -22.35 -2.84
N ALA A 444 -26.30 -23.15 -2.13
CA ALA A 444 -26.28 -24.59 -2.20
C ALA A 444 -26.31 -25.03 -3.66
N LEU A 445 -25.19 -25.58 -4.14
CA LEU A 445 -25.19 -26.43 -5.32
C LEU A 445 -25.34 -27.85 -4.81
N ASP A 446 -26.59 -28.31 -4.85
CA ASP A 446 -26.94 -29.72 -4.78
C ASP A 446 -26.26 -30.50 -5.91
N GLY A 447 -25.68 -31.65 -5.56
CA GLY A 447 -25.66 -32.82 -6.46
C GLY A 447 -24.32 -33.25 -7.05
N GLY A 448 -23.65 -34.19 -6.36
CA GLY A 448 -23.38 -35.51 -6.93
C GLY A 448 -22.13 -35.76 -7.79
N GLY A 449 -21.16 -36.46 -7.19
CA GLY A 449 -20.55 -37.65 -7.79
C GLY A 449 -19.28 -37.48 -8.63
N GLY A 450 -18.20 -38.15 -8.19
CA GLY A 450 -17.05 -38.47 -9.04
C GLY A 450 -15.71 -38.29 -8.35
N CYS A 451 -15.17 -39.38 -7.81
CA CYS A 451 -13.79 -39.46 -7.37
C CYS A 451 -12.91 -39.71 -8.61
N ASP A 452 -12.13 -38.72 -9.01
CA ASP A 452 -10.98 -38.91 -9.90
C ASP A 452 -9.85 -37.95 -9.51
N GLU A 453 -8.65 -38.51 -9.42
CA GLU A 453 -7.38 -37.87 -9.07
C GLU A 453 -6.94 -36.90 -10.20
N GLY A 454 -6.52 -35.68 -9.84
CA GLY A 454 -5.80 -34.77 -10.76
C GLY A 454 -6.39 -33.37 -11.00
N GLY A 455 -7.40 -32.92 -10.24
CA GLY A 455 -8.02 -31.62 -10.44
C GLY A 455 -7.31 -30.47 -9.71
N ALA A 456 -6.61 -29.60 -10.45
CA ALA A 456 -6.35 -28.24 -10.00
C ALA A 456 -7.70 -27.60 -9.64
N ALA A 457 -7.85 -27.19 -8.37
CA ALA A 457 -9.06 -26.50 -7.92
C ALA A 457 -9.25 -25.24 -8.77
N ALA A 458 -10.28 -25.27 -9.62
CA ALA A 458 -10.70 -24.18 -10.48
C ALA A 458 -11.34 -23.07 -9.64
N GLY A 459 -10.55 -22.40 -8.81
CA GLY A 459 -10.79 -21.00 -8.49
C GLY A 459 -10.06 -20.20 -9.57
N GLU A 460 -10.78 -19.43 -10.38
CA GLU A 460 -10.13 -18.47 -11.27
C GLU A 460 -9.07 -17.70 -10.47
N PRO A 461 -7.80 -17.68 -10.96
CA PRO A 461 -6.73 -16.98 -10.25
C PRO A 461 -7.20 -15.56 -10.00
N ALA A 462 -7.15 -15.13 -8.74
CA ALA A 462 -7.34 -13.72 -8.43
C ALA A 462 -6.41 -12.93 -9.34
N VAL A 463 -6.96 -12.04 -10.16
CA VAL A 463 -6.18 -11.22 -11.08
C VAL A 463 -5.11 -10.51 -10.25
N SER A 464 -3.86 -10.92 -10.42
CA SER A 464 -2.72 -10.39 -9.67
C SER A 464 -1.97 -9.44 -10.59
N GLY A 465 -2.17 -8.13 -10.40
CA GLY A 465 -1.39 -7.09 -11.08
C GLY A 465 -2.19 -6.19 -12.01
N ILE A 466 -1.45 -5.32 -12.70
CA ILE A 466 -2.00 -4.27 -13.58
C ILE A 466 -2.29 -4.76 -15.01
N ALA A 467 -1.64 -5.82 -15.49
CA ALA A 467 -1.85 -6.34 -16.84
C ALA A 467 -3.19 -7.08 -16.93
N ARG A 468 -3.95 -6.84 -18.00
CA ARG A 468 -5.27 -7.44 -18.20
C ARG A 468 -5.22 -8.61 -19.18
N PRO A 469 -6.00 -9.70 -18.95
CA PRO A 469 -6.08 -10.81 -19.89
C PRO A 469 -6.46 -10.40 -21.32
N GLU A 470 -7.36 -9.43 -21.46
CA GLU A 470 -7.81 -8.89 -22.74
C GLU A 470 -6.71 -8.14 -23.53
N TRP A 471 -5.59 -7.81 -22.91
CA TRP A 471 -4.43 -7.18 -23.55
C TRP A 471 -3.40 -8.19 -24.06
N GLY A 472 -3.68 -9.48 -23.89
CA GLY A 472 -2.74 -10.56 -24.16
C GLY A 472 -1.68 -10.71 -23.06
N PRO A 473 -0.87 -11.79 -23.10
CA PRO A 473 0.18 -12.00 -22.13
C PRO A 473 1.26 -10.90 -22.25
N PRO A 474 1.80 -10.40 -21.13
CA PRO A 474 2.91 -9.46 -21.16
C PRO A 474 4.11 -10.03 -21.91
N GLN A 475 4.77 -9.19 -22.70
CA GLN A 475 6.06 -9.53 -23.30
C GLN A 475 7.14 -9.50 -22.23
N ARG A 476 7.78 -10.64 -22.01
CA ARG A 476 8.81 -10.79 -20.97
C ARG A 476 10.18 -10.38 -21.46
N ILE A 477 10.88 -9.54 -20.71
CA ILE A 477 12.20 -9.00 -21.06
C ILE A 477 13.20 -9.24 -19.91
N GLY A 478 14.47 -9.40 -20.24
CA GLY A 478 15.54 -9.64 -19.26
C GLY A 478 15.38 -10.99 -18.55
N SER A 479 15.52 -10.99 -17.22
CA SER A 479 15.34 -12.14 -16.33
C SER A 479 13.96 -12.77 -16.44
N ALA A 480 12.95 -12.01 -16.87
CA ALA A 480 11.62 -12.53 -17.13
C ALA A 480 11.55 -13.38 -18.40
N ALA A 481 12.44 -13.18 -19.37
CA ALA A 481 12.42 -13.92 -20.63
C ALA A 481 12.59 -15.44 -20.39
N PRO A 482 12.00 -16.31 -21.25
CA PRO A 482 12.15 -17.75 -21.11
C PRO A 482 13.62 -18.19 -21.04
N GLY A 483 13.99 -18.85 -19.93
CA GLY A 483 15.37 -19.30 -19.67
C GLY A 483 16.26 -18.30 -18.92
N GLY A 484 15.74 -17.12 -18.54
CA GLY A 484 16.51 -16.04 -17.90
C GLY A 484 16.60 -16.06 -16.36
N GLY A 485 15.77 -16.82 -15.66
CA GLY A 485 15.67 -16.71 -14.20
C GLY A 485 16.83 -17.35 -13.42
N ARG A 486 17.46 -16.59 -12.53
CA ARG A 486 18.17 -17.12 -11.36
C ARG A 486 17.33 -16.87 -10.10
N VAL A 487 17.42 -17.78 -9.14
CA VAL A 487 16.72 -17.67 -7.85
C VAL A 487 17.49 -16.66 -7.00
N ALA A 488 17.01 -15.42 -6.93
CA ALA A 488 17.47 -14.49 -5.91
C ALA A 488 17.02 -15.01 -4.54
N VAL A 489 17.96 -15.49 -3.72
CA VAL A 489 17.71 -15.78 -2.30
C VAL A 489 18.23 -14.59 -1.51
N ALA A 490 17.39 -13.58 -1.32
CA ALA A 490 17.63 -12.52 -0.34
C ALA A 490 16.79 -12.82 0.90
N PHE A 491 17.47 -13.14 2.01
CA PHE A 491 16.88 -13.07 3.34
C PHE A 491 16.79 -11.60 3.76
N PRO A 492 15.77 -11.15 4.51
CA PRO A 492 15.94 -9.91 5.26
C PRO A 492 17.13 -10.11 6.20
N PRO A 493 18.01 -9.11 6.38
CA PRO A 493 18.96 -9.19 7.47
C PRO A 493 18.15 -9.28 8.76
N ALA A 494 18.29 -10.40 9.49
CA ALA A 494 18.03 -10.37 10.91
C ALA A 494 18.78 -9.15 11.45
N ALA A 495 18.07 -8.26 12.15
CA ALA A 495 18.64 -7.02 12.68
C ALA A 495 20.00 -7.33 13.32
N ALA A 496 21.07 -6.95 12.63
CA ALA A 496 22.39 -7.04 13.19
C ALA A 496 22.43 -5.98 14.28
N ALA A 497 22.28 -6.42 15.53
CA ALA A 497 22.60 -5.61 16.69
C ALA A 497 23.99 -5.03 16.46
N SER A 498 24.06 -3.74 16.14
CA SER A 498 25.31 -3.02 15.97
C SER A 498 25.96 -2.88 17.34
N GLY A 499 26.74 -3.89 17.72
CA GLY A 499 27.70 -3.81 18.81
C GLY A 499 28.70 -2.69 18.50
N GLY A 500 28.85 -1.77 19.44
CA GLY A 500 29.68 -0.59 19.32
C GLY A 500 31.13 -0.88 18.93
N GLY A 501 31.59 -0.17 17.91
CA GLY A 501 33.01 0.06 17.63
C GLY A 501 33.25 1.57 17.67
N GLY A 502 34.10 2.01 18.60
CA GLY A 502 34.49 3.42 18.75
C GLY A 502 35.29 3.96 17.55
N PRO A 503 35.60 5.27 17.55
CA PRO A 503 36.21 5.93 16.42
C PRO A 503 37.68 5.54 16.28
N LEU A 504 38.14 5.36 15.05
CA LEU A 504 39.55 5.40 14.70
C LEU A 504 39.79 6.56 13.74
N GLU A 505 40.85 7.31 14.07
CA GLU A 505 41.45 8.43 13.33
C GLU A 505 41.86 8.08 11.89
#